data_AF-A0A351KVQ2-F1
#
_entry.id   AF-A0A351KVQ2-F1
#
_cell.length_a   1.000
_cell.length_b   1.000
_cell.length_c   1.000
_cell.angle_alpha   90.00
_cell.angle_beta   90.00
_cell.angle_gamma   90.00
#
_symmetry.space_group_name_H-M   'P 1'
#
loop_
_entity.id
_entity.type
_entity.pdbx_description
1 polymer ?
#
loop_
_entity_poly.entity_id
_entity_poly.type
_entity_poly.pdbx_seq_one_letter_code
_entity_poly.pdbx_strand_id
1 'polypeptide(L)'
;MVDLKGTILGILRAEDAPVFSTDVALQKARTAAFFTQPNAASLLNATLLSPYVKNAQSLIPRATRGKFLADGTAMTPRAMGNLGRPLLPDGIFQTPNGPFSLPYQPVYFFEQGLNQWSPFNIGIQLDLSYSDLLYAITNPFTNSTGGTPMQNCAASNPNLGTALANGPQLFAGGVPLYKAGVLVGAIGTSGDGIDQDDMGSFLSAYRTGLSTSPQVKNAKTSIRSNLVKFNDGRQTVALRFVECPFAPFLNSKTQKGCSGK
;
A
#
# COMPACT_ATOMS: atom_id res chain seq x y z
N MET A 1 -6.14 6.62 -11.09
CA MET A 1 -6.11 7.68 -10.05
C MET A 1 -7.32 7.56 -9.15
N VAL A 2 -7.18 7.89 -7.87
CA VAL A 2 -8.27 7.86 -6.89
C VAL A 2 -8.28 9.10 -6.00
N ASP A 3 -9.44 9.43 -5.43
CA ASP A 3 -9.58 10.40 -4.34
C ASP A 3 -9.24 9.78 -2.96
N LEU A 4 -9.44 10.53 -1.88
CA LEU A 4 -9.19 10.07 -0.50
C LEU A 4 -10.15 8.96 -0.02
N LYS A 5 -11.32 8.86 -0.64
CA LYS A 5 -12.30 7.79 -0.35
C LYS A 5 -12.05 6.55 -1.21
N GLY A 6 -11.00 6.53 -2.03
CA GLY A 6 -10.72 5.44 -2.96
C GLY A 6 -11.66 5.39 -4.17
N THR A 7 -12.44 6.46 -4.40
CA THR A 7 -13.27 6.64 -5.59
C THR A 7 -12.38 6.81 -6.81
N ILE A 8 -12.73 6.14 -7.90
CA ILE A 8 -11.97 6.20 -9.15
C ILE A 8 -12.20 7.55 -9.81
N LEU A 9 -11.12 8.29 -10.07
CA LEU A 9 -11.17 9.58 -10.80
C LEU A 9 -10.79 9.43 -12.27
N GLY A 10 -10.09 8.35 -12.62
CA GLY A 10 -9.66 8.09 -13.98
C GLY A 10 -8.78 6.86 -14.07
N ILE A 11 -8.92 6.14 -15.18
CA ILE A 11 -8.16 4.94 -15.53
C ILE A 11 -7.70 5.09 -16.97
N LEU A 12 -6.44 4.77 -17.23
CA LEU A 12 -5.88 4.65 -18.57
C LEU A 12 -5.22 3.28 -18.66
N ARG A 13 -5.54 2.53 -19.71
CA ARG A 13 -4.97 1.22 -20.01
C ARG A 13 -4.43 1.26 -21.43
N ALA A 14 -3.17 0.88 -21.62
CA ALA A 14 -2.59 0.74 -22.95
C ALA A 14 -3.23 -0.44 -23.70
N GLU A 15 -3.13 -0.44 -25.03
CA GLU A 15 -3.79 -1.40 -25.94
C GLU A 15 -3.44 -2.85 -25.60
N ASP A 16 -2.20 -3.13 -25.17
CA ASP A 16 -1.71 -4.47 -24.81
C ASP A 16 -1.42 -4.67 -23.32
N ALA A 17 -1.88 -3.76 -22.44
CA ALA A 17 -1.64 -3.93 -21.02
C ALA A 17 -2.44 -5.13 -20.47
N PRO A 18 -1.85 -5.97 -19.59
CA PRO A 18 -2.56 -7.10 -18.98
C PRO A 18 -3.87 -6.66 -18.32
N VAL A 19 -4.94 -7.44 -18.45
CA VAL A 19 -6.26 -7.06 -17.92
C VAL A 19 -6.20 -6.78 -16.40
N PHE A 20 -5.48 -7.63 -15.67
CA PHE A 20 -5.30 -7.49 -14.21
C PHE A 20 -4.60 -6.19 -13.79
N SER A 21 -3.84 -5.57 -14.69
CA SER A 21 -3.10 -4.33 -14.38
C SER A 21 -4.04 -3.18 -14.02
N THR A 22 -5.27 -3.20 -14.53
CA THR A 22 -6.30 -2.20 -14.23
C THR A 22 -6.63 -2.19 -12.74
N ASP A 23 -6.91 -3.37 -12.18
CA ASP A 23 -7.26 -3.52 -10.77
C ASP A 23 -6.04 -3.29 -9.89
N VAL A 24 -4.88 -3.84 -10.28
CA VAL A 24 -3.65 -3.68 -9.51
C VAL A 24 -3.20 -2.22 -9.43
N ALA A 25 -3.24 -1.47 -10.54
CA ALA A 25 -2.91 -0.04 -10.55
C ALA A 25 -3.86 0.76 -9.65
N LEU A 26 -5.15 0.39 -9.64
CA LEU A 26 -6.13 0.98 -8.75
C LEU A 26 -5.83 0.69 -7.27
N GLN A 27 -5.47 -0.55 -6.92
CA GLN A 27 -5.15 -0.89 -5.53
C GLN A 27 -3.88 -0.23 -5.03
N LYS A 28 -2.86 -0.10 -5.88
CA LYS A 28 -1.66 0.67 -5.53
C LYS A 28 -1.99 2.13 -5.23
N ALA A 29 -2.89 2.74 -6.00
CA ALA A 29 -3.37 4.10 -5.76
C ALA A 29 -4.15 4.18 -4.43
N ARG A 30 -5.09 3.26 -4.19
CA ARG A 30 -5.86 3.19 -2.93
C ARG A 30 -4.97 3.03 -1.71
N THR A 31 -3.98 2.13 -1.74
CA THR A 31 -2.98 2.00 -0.68
C THR A 31 -2.26 3.32 -0.42
N ALA A 32 -1.72 3.96 -1.47
CA ALA A 32 -0.99 5.21 -1.32
C ALA A 32 -1.86 6.34 -0.73
N ALA A 33 -3.10 6.46 -1.19
CA ALA A 33 -4.06 7.43 -0.67
C ALA A 33 -4.41 7.13 0.79
N PHE A 34 -4.84 5.91 1.10
CA PHE A 34 -5.31 5.51 2.42
C PHE A 34 -4.24 5.66 3.50
N PHE A 35 -3.07 5.02 3.33
CA PHE A 35 -2.03 5.00 4.37
C PHE A 35 -1.31 6.34 4.56
N THR A 36 -1.54 7.31 3.65
CA THR A 36 -1.05 8.68 3.82
C THR A 36 -2.00 9.55 4.65
N GLN A 37 -3.27 9.15 4.81
CA GLN A 37 -4.23 9.97 5.55
C GLN A 37 -3.91 10.01 7.06
N PRO A 38 -4.02 11.17 7.72
CA PRO A 38 -3.83 11.29 9.17
C PRO A 38 -4.84 10.48 10.01
N ASN A 39 -5.95 10.04 9.43
CA ASN A 39 -6.96 9.22 10.12
C ASN A 39 -6.83 7.71 9.81
N ALA A 40 -5.82 7.27 9.04
CA ALA A 40 -5.68 5.86 8.62
C ALA A 40 -5.66 4.89 9.81
N ALA A 41 -4.89 5.21 10.85
CA ALA A 41 -4.85 4.42 12.08
C ALA A 41 -6.23 4.31 12.76
N SER A 42 -7.00 5.41 12.81
CA SER A 42 -8.33 5.41 13.41
C SER A 42 -9.30 4.54 12.63
N LEU A 43 -9.25 4.62 11.30
CA LEU A 43 -10.09 3.83 10.40
C LEU A 43 -9.78 2.33 10.52
N LEU A 44 -8.50 1.94 10.57
CA LEU A 44 -8.08 0.55 10.78
C LEU A 44 -8.36 0.03 12.20
N ASN A 45 -8.27 0.89 13.22
CA ASN A 45 -8.61 0.50 14.59
C ASN A 45 -10.10 0.22 14.78
N ALA A 46 -10.95 0.77 13.91
CA ALA A 46 -12.38 0.50 13.88
C ALA A 46 -12.74 -0.79 13.12
N THR A 47 -11.74 -1.61 12.76
CA THR A 47 -11.90 -2.93 12.15
C THR A 47 -11.15 -4.00 12.95
N LEU A 48 -11.24 -5.25 12.51
CA LEU A 48 -10.44 -6.35 13.07
C LEU A 48 -8.93 -6.18 12.85
N LEU A 49 -8.49 -5.15 12.10
CA LEU A 49 -7.08 -4.90 11.78
C LEU A 49 -6.35 -4.04 12.83
N SER A 50 -6.99 -3.69 13.95
CA SER A 50 -6.32 -2.96 15.04
C SER A 50 -4.98 -3.57 15.52
N PRO A 51 -4.75 -4.90 15.51
CA PRO A 51 -3.44 -5.46 15.86
C PRO A 51 -2.31 -5.00 14.91
N TYR A 52 -2.58 -4.88 13.62
CA TYR A 52 -1.61 -4.40 12.63
C TYR A 52 -1.18 -2.96 12.90
N VAL A 53 -2.12 -2.10 13.31
CA VAL A 53 -1.85 -0.70 13.69
C VAL A 53 -0.95 -0.66 14.93
N LYS A 54 -1.28 -1.46 15.96
CA LYS A 54 -0.49 -1.53 17.20
C LYS A 54 0.93 -2.01 16.93
N ASN A 55 1.08 -3.07 16.13
CA ASN A 55 2.38 -3.62 15.77
C ASN A 55 3.23 -2.58 15.00
N ALA A 56 2.62 -1.87 14.05
CA ALA A 56 3.32 -0.84 13.27
C ALA A 56 3.76 0.35 14.13
N GLN A 57 2.93 0.79 15.08
CA GLN A 57 3.25 1.87 16.01
C GLN A 57 4.29 1.47 17.06
N SER A 58 4.34 0.19 17.44
CA SER A 58 5.37 -0.38 18.32
C SER A 58 6.72 -0.42 17.63
N LEU A 59 6.76 -0.92 16.37
CA LEU A 59 7.99 -0.98 15.59
C LEU A 59 8.53 0.41 15.23
N ILE A 60 7.63 1.35 14.95
CA ILE A 60 7.97 2.71 14.51
C ILE A 60 7.45 3.73 15.54
N PRO A 61 8.12 3.84 16.71
CA PRO A 61 7.76 4.85 17.69
C PRO A 61 8.05 6.24 17.13
N ARG A 62 7.16 7.19 17.40
CA ARG A 62 7.24 8.56 16.90
C ARG A 62 7.12 9.55 18.05
N ALA A 63 8.24 10.11 18.47
CA ALA A 63 8.27 11.06 19.58
C ALA A 63 7.67 12.43 19.24
N THR A 64 7.81 12.89 17.99
CA THR A 64 7.57 14.31 17.63
C THR A 64 6.52 14.55 16.54
N ARG A 65 5.97 13.49 15.93
CA ARG A 65 5.09 13.61 14.74
C ARG A 65 3.66 13.08 14.94
N GLY A 66 3.30 12.67 16.16
CA GLY A 66 2.10 11.85 16.41
C GLY A 66 2.38 10.37 16.14
N LYS A 67 1.39 9.49 16.28
CA LYS A 67 1.60 8.04 16.10
C LYS A 67 1.76 7.68 14.62
N PHE A 68 2.57 6.65 14.31
CA PHE A 68 2.67 6.13 12.95
C PHE A 68 1.29 5.72 12.41
N LEU A 69 1.02 5.96 11.13
CA LEU A 69 -0.30 5.91 10.46
C LEU A 69 -1.35 6.93 10.96
N ALA A 70 -0.96 7.86 11.83
CA ALA A 70 -1.78 8.99 12.28
C ALA A 70 -1.03 10.33 12.15
N ASP A 71 0.13 10.35 11.49
CA ASP A 71 1.07 11.47 11.41
C ASP A 71 1.09 12.16 10.03
N GLY A 72 0.26 11.70 9.09
CA GLY A 72 0.22 12.22 7.72
C GLY A 72 1.50 11.96 6.91
N THR A 73 2.31 10.97 7.31
CA THR A 73 3.47 10.55 6.51
C THR A 73 2.99 10.11 5.12
N ALA A 74 3.63 10.62 4.07
CA ALA A 74 3.40 10.18 2.70
C ALA A 74 3.93 8.75 2.52
N MET A 75 3.00 7.80 2.53
CA MET A 75 3.23 6.38 2.39
C MET A 75 3.01 5.93 0.94
N THR A 76 3.74 4.90 0.52
CA THR A 76 3.60 4.27 -0.79
C THR A 76 3.41 2.76 -0.62
N PRO A 77 2.86 2.05 -1.62
CA PRO A 77 2.80 0.60 -1.62
C PRO A 77 4.17 -0.05 -1.40
N ARG A 78 5.27 0.59 -1.83
CA ARG A 78 6.63 0.12 -1.52
C ARG A 78 6.97 0.17 -0.04
N ALA A 79 6.66 1.29 0.63
CA ALA A 79 6.85 1.42 2.07
C ALA A 79 6.03 0.36 2.82
N MET A 80 4.80 0.14 2.37
CA MET A 80 3.91 -0.87 2.92
C MET A 80 4.46 -2.29 2.68
N GLY A 81 5.06 -2.55 1.52
CA GLY A 81 5.80 -3.78 1.22
C GLY A 81 7.01 -4.01 2.12
N ASN A 82 7.73 -2.95 2.53
CA ASN A 82 8.80 -3.09 3.54
C ASN A 82 8.26 -3.57 4.89
N LEU A 83 7.01 -3.20 5.23
CA LEU A 83 6.36 -3.54 6.49
C LEU A 83 5.51 -4.83 6.41
N GLY A 84 5.25 -5.34 5.22
CA GLY A 84 4.52 -6.59 4.96
C GLY A 84 5.43 -7.80 4.76
N ARG A 85 6.70 -7.73 5.17
CA ARG A 85 7.65 -8.83 4.97
C ARG A 85 7.43 -9.96 5.98
N PRO A 86 7.46 -11.25 5.57
CA PRO A 86 7.42 -12.37 6.50
C PRO A 86 8.66 -12.45 7.40
N LEU A 87 9.79 -11.93 6.91
CA LEU A 87 11.06 -11.81 7.62
C LEU A 87 11.52 -10.35 7.49
N LEU A 88 11.78 -9.69 8.61
CA LEU A 88 12.22 -8.30 8.65
C LEU A 88 13.54 -8.23 9.43
N PRO A 89 14.69 -8.08 8.74
CA PRO A 89 14.88 -7.88 7.29
C PRO A 89 14.72 -9.15 6.44
N ASP A 90 14.38 -8.95 5.16
CA ASP A 90 14.20 -10.03 4.18
C ASP A 90 15.44 -10.93 4.05
N GLY A 91 15.20 -12.21 3.77
CA GLY A 91 16.26 -13.16 3.42
C GLY A 91 17.10 -13.63 4.61
N ILE A 92 16.78 -13.18 5.84
CA ILE A 92 17.46 -13.66 7.02
C ILE A 92 16.48 -14.40 7.93
N PHE A 93 16.70 -15.70 8.06
CA PHE A 93 15.90 -16.59 8.90
C PHE A 93 15.90 -16.16 10.38
N GLN A 94 14.85 -16.59 11.09
CA GLN A 94 14.66 -16.33 12.52
C GLN A 94 14.61 -14.84 12.90
N THR A 95 14.28 -13.98 11.93
CA THR A 95 13.94 -12.59 12.21
C THR A 95 12.45 -12.45 12.44
N PRO A 96 12.00 -11.47 13.25
CA PRO A 96 10.59 -11.15 13.37
C PRO A 96 9.98 -10.78 12.02
N ASN A 97 8.66 -10.95 11.87
CA ASN A 97 7.92 -10.46 10.72
C ASN A 97 7.73 -8.94 10.78
N GLY A 98 7.48 -8.35 9.61
CA GLY A 98 7.00 -6.98 9.49
C GLY A 98 5.59 -6.83 10.09
N PRO A 99 5.22 -5.62 10.54
CA PRO A 99 4.01 -5.40 11.31
C PRO A 99 2.72 -5.57 10.51
N PHE A 100 2.78 -5.73 9.19
CA PHE A 100 1.64 -6.01 8.30
C PHE A 100 1.60 -7.45 7.78
N SER A 101 2.58 -8.27 8.18
CA SER A 101 2.64 -9.70 7.89
C SER A 101 2.22 -10.51 9.11
N LEU A 102 1.81 -11.76 8.89
CA LEU A 102 1.74 -12.75 9.96
C LEU A 102 3.15 -13.29 10.30
N PRO A 103 3.33 -13.88 11.49
CA PRO A 103 4.59 -14.53 11.86
C PRO A 103 4.95 -15.65 10.89
N TYR A 104 6.19 -15.60 10.40
CA TYR A 104 6.79 -16.69 9.65
C TYR A 104 7.33 -17.73 10.63
N GLN A 105 6.79 -18.95 10.60
CA GLN A 105 7.37 -20.09 11.29
C GLN A 105 7.94 -21.04 10.22
N PRO A 106 9.23 -21.42 10.29
CA PRO A 106 9.73 -22.51 9.47
C PRO A 106 8.98 -23.78 9.89
N VAL A 107 8.48 -24.54 8.92
CA VAL A 107 7.66 -25.75 9.10
C VAL A 107 8.45 -26.81 9.87
N TYR A 108 8.47 -26.69 11.20
CA TYR A 108 9.01 -27.69 12.11
C TYR A 108 8.03 -27.82 13.28
N PHE A 109 7.33 -28.96 13.28
CA PHE A 109 6.40 -29.45 14.31
C PHE A 109 4.94 -28.97 14.24
N PHE A 110 4.04 -29.91 14.55
CA PHE A 110 2.61 -29.96 14.26
C PHE A 110 1.71 -29.00 15.07
N GLU A 111 2.17 -27.80 15.42
CA GLU A 111 1.29 -26.75 15.96
C GLU A 111 0.75 -25.87 14.83
N GLN A 112 -0.29 -26.37 14.17
CA GLN A 112 -1.06 -25.69 13.13
C GLN A 112 -1.97 -24.63 13.77
N GLY A 113 -1.47 -23.41 13.93
CA GLY A 113 -2.33 -22.25 14.21
C GLY A 113 -2.80 -21.62 12.88
N LEU A 114 -4.10 -21.31 12.76
CA LEU A 114 -4.66 -20.64 11.56
C LEU A 114 -4.07 -19.23 11.32
N ASN A 115 -3.34 -18.65 12.29
CA ASN A 115 -2.73 -17.32 12.23
C ASN A 115 -1.23 -17.38 11.85
N GLN A 116 -0.89 -18.15 10.83
CA GLN A 116 0.49 -18.33 10.37
C GLN A 116 0.67 -17.84 8.94
N TRP A 117 1.87 -17.35 8.64
CA TRP A 117 2.21 -16.88 7.30
C TRP A 117 2.26 -18.04 6.29
N SER A 118 1.65 -17.84 5.12
CA SER A 118 1.85 -18.67 3.92
C SER A 118 1.70 -17.80 2.66
N PRO A 119 2.05 -18.29 1.46
CA PRO A 119 1.74 -17.58 0.21
C PRO A 119 0.25 -17.23 0.02
N PHE A 120 -0.64 -17.92 0.73
CA PHE A 120 -2.09 -17.68 0.71
C PHE A 120 -2.60 -16.94 1.95
N ASN A 121 -1.77 -16.74 2.98
CA ASN A 121 -2.12 -16.08 4.24
C ASN A 121 -1.00 -15.12 4.67
N ILE A 122 -1.01 -13.92 4.08
CA ILE A 122 0.10 -12.96 4.15
C ILE A 122 -0.14 -11.81 5.13
N GLY A 123 -1.19 -11.87 5.95
CA GLY A 123 -1.55 -10.85 6.93
C GLY A 123 -2.52 -9.82 6.38
N ILE A 124 -2.21 -8.52 6.52
CA ILE A 124 -3.19 -7.43 6.37
C ILE A 124 -3.96 -7.46 5.02
N GLN A 125 -3.34 -7.99 3.95
CA GLN A 125 -4.01 -8.11 2.65
C GLN A 125 -5.14 -9.14 2.66
N LEU A 126 -4.92 -10.32 3.26
CA LEU A 126 -5.98 -11.33 3.38
C LEU A 126 -6.96 -10.94 4.49
N ASP A 127 -6.46 -10.57 5.67
CA ASP A 127 -7.28 -10.29 6.85
C ASP A 127 -8.30 -9.19 6.62
N LEU A 128 -7.99 -8.19 5.78
CA LEU A 128 -8.97 -7.15 5.44
C LEU A 128 -10.18 -7.72 4.67
N SER A 129 -9.94 -8.75 3.86
CA SER A 129 -10.94 -9.36 2.98
C SER A 129 -11.54 -10.66 3.49
N TYR A 130 -11.05 -11.17 4.61
CA TYR A 130 -11.36 -12.51 5.07
C TYR A 130 -12.84 -12.71 5.41
N SER A 131 -13.45 -11.77 6.13
CA SER A 131 -14.88 -11.81 6.48
C SER A 131 -15.77 -11.80 5.23
N ASP A 132 -15.39 -10.99 4.25
CA ASP A 132 -16.12 -10.86 3.00
C ASP A 132 -15.97 -12.10 2.10
N LEU A 133 -14.77 -12.67 2.05
CA LEU A 133 -14.50 -13.92 1.37
C LEU A 133 -15.30 -15.08 2.00
N LEU A 134 -15.32 -15.18 3.33
CA LEU A 134 -16.09 -16.18 4.05
C LEU A 134 -17.59 -16.03 3.78
N TYR A 135 -18.10 -14.80 3.75
CA TYR A 135 -19.48 -14.53 3.39
C TYR A 135 -19.79 -15.02 1.97
N ALA A 136 -18.95 -14.69 0.99
CA ALA A 136 -19.13 -15.13 -0.40
C ALA A 136 -19.13 -16.66 -0.55
N ILE A 137 -18.24 -17.36 0.18
CA ILE A 137 -18.15 -18.84 0.18
C ILE A 137 -19.38 -19.50 0.81
N THR A 138 -19.89 -18.93 1.91
CA THR A 138 -21.04 -19.49 2.66
C THR A 138 -22.39 -19.09 2.06
N ASN A 139 -22.42 -18.07 1.20
CA ASN A 139 -23.62 -17.54 0.55
C ASN A 139 -23.52 -17.48 -0.99
N PRO A 140 -23.06 -18.55 -1.67
CA PRO A 140 -22.68 -18.50 -3.09
C PRO A 140 -23.85 -18.24 -4.05
N PHE A 141 -25.10 -18.39 -3.58
CA PHE A 141 -26.32 -18.25 -4.38
C PHE A 141 -27.22 -17.08 -3.97
N THR A 142 -26.80 -16.20 -3.04
CA THR A 142 -27.63 -15.06 -2.60
C THR A 142 -27.94 -14.03 -3.69
N ASN A 143 -27.24 -14.11 -4.84
CA ASN A 143 -27.57 -13.36 -6.06
C ASN A 143 -28.83 -13.86 -6.79
N SER A 144 -29.41 -15.01 -6.42
CA SER A 144 -30.58 -15.61 -7.11
C SER A 144 -31.95 -15.16 -6.55
N THR A 145 -31.98 -14.48 -5.40
CA THR A 145 -33.23 -14.02 -4.75
C THR A 145 -33.14 -12.60 -4.16
N GLY A 146 -32.42 -11.68 -4.82
CA GLY A 146 -32.49 -10.25 -4.50
C GLY A 146 -31.53 -9.75 -3.41
N GLY A 147 -30.54 -10.55 -3.00
CA GLY A 147 -29.39 -10.01 -2.26
C GLY A 147 -28.52 -9.18 -3.19
N THR A 148 -28.18 -7.94 -2.80
CA THR A 148 -27.19 -7.14 -3.54
C THR A 148 -25.85 -7.88 -3.51
N PRO A 149 -25.24 -8.19 -4.67
CA PRO A 149 -23.91 -8.78 -4.71
C PRO A 149 -22.94 -7.95 -3.87
N MET A 150 -21.99 -8.62 -3.21
CA MET A 150 -20.94 -7.91 -2.48
C MET A 150 -20.23 -6.94 -3.42
N GLN A 151 -20.28 -5.65 -3.09
CA GLN A 151 -19.74 -4.61 -3.98
C GLN A 151 -18.22 -4.66 -4.11
N ASN A 152 -17.54 -5.16 -3.07
CA ASN A 152 -16.08 -5.34 -3.03
C ASN A 152 -15.68 -6.29 -1.89
N CYS A 153 -14.46 -6.81 -1.92
CA CYS A 153 -13.93 -7.74 -0.91
C CYS A 153 -13.48 -7.07 0.41
N ALA A 154 -13.93 -5.86 0.72
CA ALA A 154 -13.70 -5.18 2.00
C ALA A 154 -14.98 -4.49 2.52
N ALA A 155 -16.15 -4.83 1.94
CA ALA A 155 -17.44 -4.18 2.19
C ALA A 155 -17.96 -4.37 3.63
N SER A 156 -17.54 -5.45 4.32
CA SER A 156 -17.85 -5.68 5.74
C SER A 156 -17.27 -4.63 6.68
N ASN A 157 -16.40 -3.74 6.20
CA ASN A 157 -15.78 -2.66 6.96
C ASN A 157 -16.36 -1.29 6.52
N PRO A 158 -17.58 -0.92 6.93
CA PRO A 158 -18.27 0.28 6.43
C PRO A 158 -17.48 1.58 6.71
N ASN A 159 -16.69 1.60 7.79
CA ASN A 159 -15.83 2.74 8.14
C ASN A 159 -14.72 2.99 7.09
N LEU A 160 -14.29 1.97 6.35
CA LEU A 160 -13.31 2.10 5.27
C LEU A 160 -13.96 2.57 3.96
N GLY A 161 -15.28 2.40 3.81
CA GLY A 161 -15.98 2.68 2.56
C GLY A 161 -15.29 2.02 1.36
N THR A 162 -14.99 2.81 0.34
CA THR A 162 -14.24 2.35 -0.84
C THR A 162 -12.73 2.59 -0.76
N ALA A 163 -12.22 3.11 0.37
CA ALA A 163 -10.84 3.60 0.47
C ALA A 163 -9.80 2.47 0.33
N LEU A 164 -10.18 1.25 0.73
CA LEU A 164 -9.42 0.02 0.53
C LEU A 164 -10.31 -1.09 -0.10
N ALA A 165 -11.26 -0.72 -0.97
CA ALA A 165 -12.11 -1.70 -1.64
C ALA A 165 -11.27 -2.77 -2.36
N ASN A 166 -11.52 -4.05 -2.06
CA ASN A 166 -10.75 -5.23 -2.47
C ASN A 166 -9.30 -5.33 -1.95
N GLY A 167 -8.96 -4.68 -0.84
CA GLY A 167 -7.67 -4.90 -0.18
C GLY A 167 -6.59 -3.87 -0.53
N PRO A 168 -5.59 -3.68 0.36
CA PRO A 168 -4.41 -2.91 0.01
C PRO A 168 -3.45 -3.73 -0.87
N GLN A 169 -2.75 -3.05 -1.78
CA GLN A 169 -1.58 -3.59 -2.48
C GLN A 169 -0.27 -3.24 -1.75
N LEU A 170 0.59 -4.24 -1.50
CA LEU A 170 1.88 -4.09 -0.82
C LEU A 170 3.12 -4.20 -1.73
N PHE A 171 2.95 -4.07 -3.05
CA PHE A 171 4.08 -3.95 -3.97
C PHE A 171 4.04 -2.62 -4.72
N ALA A 172 5.23 -2.17 -5.12
CA ALA A 172 5.51 -0.81 -5.56
C ALA A 172 4.71 -0.38 -6.81
N GLY A 173 4.62 0.93 -7.04
CA GLY A 173 3.87 1.52 -8.15
C GLY A 173 2.70 2.39 -7.75
N GLY A 174 2.80 3.14 -6.65
CA GLY A 174 1.78 4.09 -6.25
C GLY A 174 2.34 5.24 -5.42
N VAL A 175 1.85 6.46 -5.66
CA VAL A 175 2.28 7.65 -4.92
C VAL A 175 1.09 8.54 -4.53
N PRO A 176 1.14 9.15 -3.33
CA PRO A 176 0.12 10.11 -2.92
C PRO A 176 0.29 11.44 -3.67
N LEU A 177 -0.84 12.07 -4.00
CA LEU A 177 -0.92 13.31 -4.76
C LEU A 177 -1.36 14.46 -3.87
N TYR A 178 -0.72 15.61 -4.07
CA TYR A 178 -0.94 16.81 -3.27
C TYR A 178 -1.30 18.02 -4.14
N LYS A 179 -2.22 18.85 -3.65
CA LYS A 179 -2.55 20.16 -4.22
C LYS A 179 -2.41 21.20 -3.12
N ALA A 180 -1.59 22.23 -3.35
CA ALA A 180 -1.25 23.25 -2.35
C ALA A 180 -0.78 22.67 -0.98
N GLY A 181 -0.12 21.50 -0.99
CA GLY A 181 0.34 20.83 0.23
C GLY A 181 -0.71 20.01 0.96
N VAL A 182 -1.95 19.95 0.45
CA VAL A 182 -3.04 19.11 0.96
C VAL A 182 -3.10 17.82 0.16
N LEU A 183 -3.21 16.67 0.83
CA LEU A 183 -3.42 15.37 0.18
C LEU A 183 -4.78 15.38 -0.53
N VAL A 184 -4.80 15.06 -1.82
CA VAL A 184 -6.04 15.05 -2.63
C VAL A 184 -6.39 13.70 -3.23
N GLY A 185 -5.48 12.73 -3.15
CA GLY A 185 -5.68 11.42 -3.74
C GLY A 185 -4.36 10.71 -4.01
N ALA A 186 -4.38 9.80 -4.97
CA ALA A 186 -3.19 9.06 -5.39
C ALA A 186 -3.27 8.60 -6.85
N ILE A 187 -2.10 8.27 -7.39
CA ILE A 187 -1.96 7.57 -8.67
C ILE A 187 -1.21 6.25 -8.44
N GLY A 188 -1.56 5.25 -9.24
CA GLY A 188 -0.89 3.97 -9.28
C GLY A 188 -0.71 3.51 -10.71
N THR A 189 0.33 2.72 -10.93
CA THR A 189 0.75 2.18 -12.22
C THR A 189 1.04 0.69 -12.05
N SER A 190 0.66 -0.11 -13.04
CA SER A 190 0.97 -1.53 -13.09
C SER A 190 1.16 -1.96 -14.53
N GLY A 191 2.12 -2.83 -14.80
CA GLY A 191 2.28 -3.44 -16.12
C GLY A 191 3.66 -4.02 -16.41
N ASP A 192 4.69 -3.58 -15.68
CA ASP A 192 6.08 -4.06 -15.83
C ASP A 192 6.63 -4.48 -14.45
N GLY A 193 7.92 -4.28 -14.20
CA GLY A 193 8.56 -4.47 -12.90
C GLY A 193 8.21 -3.41 -11.86
N ILE A 194 8.42 -3.75 -10.60
CA ILE A 194 8.09 -2.90 -9.44
C ILE A 194 8.80 -1.53 -9.45
N ASP A 195 10.00 -1.45 -10.02
CA ASP A 195 10.76 -0.21 -10.08
C ASP A 195 10.25 0.69 -11.23
N GLN A 196 9.87 0.10 -12.37
CA GLN A 196 9.23 0.78 -13.48
C GLN A 196 7.86 1.34 -13.09
N ASP A 197 7.07 0.56 -12.35
CA ASP A 197 5.75 1.01 -11.88
C ASP A 197 5.87 2.19 -10.90
N ASP A 198 6.87 2.16 -10.01
CA ASP A 198 7.20 3.28 -9.13
C ASP A 198 7.62 4.50 -9.92
N MET A 199 8.52 4.31 -10.89
CA MET A 199 8.97 5.37 -11.78
C MET A 199 7.79 5.99 -12.53
N GLY A 200 6.89 5.18 -13.10
CA GLY A 200 5.72 5.65 -13.83
C GLY A 200 4.81 6.51 -12.96
N SER A 201 4.48 6.02 -11.77
CA SER A 201 3.62 6.74 -10.81
C SER A 201 4.28 8.02 -10.29
N PHE A 202 5.56 7.95 -9.94
CA PHE A 202 6.29 9.08 -9.37
C PHE A 202 6.62 10.17 -10.39
N LEU A 203 7.10 9.79 -11.58
CA LEU A 203 7.46 10.76 -12.62
C LEU A 203 6.23 11.36 -13.29
N SER A 204 5.11 10.63 -13.40
CA SER A 204 3.85 11.23 -13.87
C SER A 204 3.37 12.32 -12.91
N ALA A 205 3.35 12.04 -11.60
CA ALA A 205 3.00 13.04 -10.59
C ALA A 205 3.98 14.22 -10.53
N TYR A 206 5.28 13.97 -10.75
CA TYR A 206 6.28 15.04 -10.80
C TYR A 206 6.10 15.91 -12.05
N ARG A 207 6.06 15.31 -13.25
CA ARG A 207 6.02 16.03 -14.53
C ARG A 207 4.69 16.73 -14.78
N THR A 208 3.57 16.10 -14.44
CA THR A 208 2.23 16.71 -14.56
C THR A 208 2.07 17.90 -13.61
N GLY A 209 2.70 17.83 -12.44
CA GLY A 209 2.77 18.97 -11.51
C GLY A 209 3.56 20.17 -12.02
N LEU A 210 4.33 20.02 -13.11
CA LEU A 210 4.99 21.13 -13.80
C LEU A 210 4.08 21.82 -14.82
N SER A 211 3.07 21.12 -15.36
CA SER A 211 2.27 21.58 -16.50
C SER A 211 0.80 21.88 -16.20
N THR A 212 0.28 21.49 -15.03
CA THR A 212 -1.15 21.66 -14.67
C THR A 212 -1.41 22.88 -13.79
N SER A 213 -2.57 23.54 -13.99
CA SER A 213 -3.12 24.53 -13.06
C SER A 213 -4.52 24.09 -12.63
N PRO A 214 -4.78 23.86 -11.33
CA PRO A 214 -3.84 23.94 -10.22
C PRO A 214 -2.87 22.75 -10.20
N GLN A 215 -1.63 23.00 -9.79
CA GLN A 215 -0.56 22.00 -9.79
C GLN A 215 -0.86 20.86 -8.82
N VAL A 216 -0.98 19.65 -9.37
CA VAL A 216 -1.01 18.39 -8.61
C VAL A 216 0.40 17.81 -8.59
N LYS A 217 1.00 17.65 -7.40
CA LYS A 217 2.41 17.28 -7.22
C LYS A 217 2.57 16.02 -6.36
N ASN A 218 3.78 15.47 -6.39
CA ASN A 218 4.25 14.52 -5.38
C ASN A 218 4.25 15.11 -3.96
N ALA A 219 4.29 14.22 -2.98
CA ALA A 219 4.57 14.58 -1.59
C ALA A 219 5.87 15.38 -1.45
N LYS A 220 5.86 16.39 -0.55
CA LYS A 220 7.08 17.12 -0.16
C LYS A 220 8.09 16.14 0.43
N THR A 221 9.38 16.33 0.12
CA THR A 221 10.45 15.43 0.59
C THR A 221 10.48 15.27 2.12
N SER A 222 10.10 16.31 2.87
CA SER A 222 10.07 16.33 4.35
C SER A 222 8.98 15.46 5.00
N ILE A 223 8.03 14.93 4.23
CA ILE A 223 6.93 14.09 4.73
C ILE A 223 6.95 12.66 4.18
N ARG A 224 7.94 12.30 3.34
CA ARG A 224 8.00 10.99 2.67
C ARG A 224 8.40 9.86 3.62
N SER A 225 7.90 8.65 3.33
CA SER A 225 8.21 7.44 4.08
C SER A 225 9.71 7.15 4.21
N ASN A 226 10.55 7.59 3.28
CA ASN A 226 12.01 7.39 3.36
C ASN A 226 12.72 8.14 4.50
N LEU A 227 12.00 9.01 5.21
CA LEU A 227 12.47 9.63 6.46
C LEU A 227 12.08 8.81 7.70
N VAL A 228 11.25 7.77 7.53
CA VAL A 228 10.82 6.88 8.61
C VAL A 228 11.88 5.81 8.80
N LYS A 229 12.49 5.83 9.98
CA LYS A 229 13.52 4.87 10.38
C LYS A 229 13.02 4.04 11.56
N PHE A 230 13.44 2.78 11.61
CA PHE A 230 13.14 1.85 12.71
C PHE A 230 14.27 0.83 12.83
N ASN A 231 14.32 0.15 13.97
CA ASN A 231 15.26 -0.95 14.19
C ASN A 231 14.60 -2.26 13.74
N ASP A 232 15.23 -2.97 12.82
CA ASP A 232 14.75 -4.27 12.31
C ASP A 232 15.21 -5.47 13.18
N GLY A 233 15.73 -5.19 14.39
CA GLY A 233 16.34 -6.16 15.28
C GLY A 233 17.85 -6.33 15.07
N ARG A 234 18.42 -5.72 14.02
CA ARG A 234 19.87 -5.76 13.76
C ARG A 234 20.47 -4.37 13.57
N GLN A 235 19.76 -3.51 12.85
CA GLN A 235 20.25 -2.18 12.50
C GLN A 235 19.10 -1.20 12.31
N THR A 236 19.43 0.09 12.29
CA THR A 236 18.47 1.11 11.91
C THR A 236 18.34 1.14 10.40
N VAL A 237 17.16 0.79 9.91
CA VAL A 237 16.80 0.86 8.48
C VAL A 237 15.77 1.97 8.24
N ALA A 238 15.65 2.41 6.99
CA ALA A 238 14.61 3.33 6.57
C ALA A 238 13.58 2.60 5.69
N LEU A 239 12.31 3.01 5.77
CA LEU A 239 11.35 2.66 4.74
C LEU A 239 11.79 3.24 3.39
N ARG A 240 11.25 2.70 2.30
CA ARG A 240 11.44 3.29 0.96
C ARG A 240 10.22 4.11 0.58
N PHE A 241 10.43 5.16 -0.22
CA PHE A 241 9.33 5.93 -0.81
C PHE A 241 9.06 5.43 -2.23
N VAL A 242 10.04 5.55 -3.12
CA VAL A 242 10.02 4.96 -4.46
C VAL A 242 11.43 4.48 -4.81
N GLU A 243 11.52 3.49 -5.69
CA GLU A 243 12.76 3.06 -6.32
C GLU A 243 12.55 3.07 -7.84
N CYS A 244 13.46 3.69 -8.57
CA CYS A 244 13.37 3.77 -10.03
C CYS A 244 14.51 2.97 -10.65
N PRO A 245 14.32 2.37 -11.84
CA PRO A 245 15.35 1.56 -12.47
C PRO A 245 16.61 2.37 -12.72
N PHE A 246 17.75 1.68 -12.72
CA PHE A 246 19.01 2.25 -13.16
C PHE A 246 18.99 2.45 -14.68
N ALA A 247 19.54 3.57 -15.16
CA ALA A 247 19.52 3.94 -16.57
C ALA A 247 18.13 3.83 -17.24
N PRO A 248 17.07 4.46 -16.69
CA PRO A 248 15.69 4.08 -17.03
C PRO A 248 15.18 4.62 -18.37
N PHE A 249 15.95 5.48 -19.05
CA PHE A 249 15.49 6.14 -20.27
C PHE A 249 16.33 5.69 -21.47
N LEU A 250 15.64 5.32 -22.55
CA LEU A 250 16.28 5.02 -23.83
C LEU A 250 17.07 6.22 -24.33
N ASN A 251 18.23 5.96 -24.94
CA ASN A 251 19.11 6.97 -25.51
C ASN A 251 19.48 8.11 -24.52
N SER A 252 19.55 7.81 -23.22
CA SER A 252 19.88 8.79 -22.18
C SER A 252 21.09 8.34 -21.37
N LYS A 253 21.90 9.31 -20.91
CA LYS A 253 22.96 9.09 -19.91
C LYS A 253 22.43 9.15 -18.47
N THR A 254 21.14 9.42 -18.27
CA THR A 254 20.54 9.57 -16.93
C THR A 254 20.54 8.25 -16.18
N GLN A 255 21.26 8.19 -15.05
CA GLN A 255 21.35 6.97 -14.24
C GLN A 255 20.27 6.86 -13.17
N LYS A 256 19.88 8.00 -12.56
CA LYS A 256 18.94 8.06 -11.43
C LYS A 256 17.72 8.89 -11.79
N GLY A 257 16.75 8.27 -12.50
CA GLY A 257 15.59 8.97 -13.05
C GLY A 257 14.75 9.75 -12.03
N CYS A 258 14.69 9.28 -10.78
CA CYS A 258 13.86 9.86 -9.72
C CYS A 258 14.62 10.70 -8.68
N SER A 259 15.95 10.77 -8.77
CA SER A 259 16.75 11.55 -7.82
C SER A 259 16.50 13.06 -7.99
N GLY A 260 16.48 13.79 -6.86
CA GLY A 260 16.28 15.23 -6.82
C GLY A 260 14.84 15.71 -7.08
N LYS A 261 13.87 14.79 -7.08
CA LYS A 261 12.45 15.05 -7.37
C LYS A 261 11.57 14.74 -6.17
#